data_AF-A0A2D5RSQ5-F1
#
_entry.id   AF-A0A2D5RSQ5-F1
#
_cell.length_a   1.000
_cell.length_b   1.000
_cell.length_c   1.000
_cell.angle_alpha   90.00
_cell.angle_beta   90.00
_cell.angle_gamma   90.00
#
_symmetry.space_group_name_H-M   'P 1'
#
loop_
_entity.id
_entity.type
_entity.pdbx_description
1 polymer ?
#
loop_
_entity_poly.entity_id
_entity_poly.type
_entity_poly.pdbx_seq_one_letter_code
_entity_poly.pdbx_strand_id
1 'polypeptide(L)'
;MSILNQKALKKLIVISTLSSLAACGSSENEQTNFDSSSELPQSNTPSSKISGSFKSSYDTSVFYSTEAMPSSQVYGRKANGCTLQYNDYYFETANTLIFGNPNLRESDFKQVATWVENNFDSALNAMQITKGDYFSNRYAIRLDGLKYIRNNLAYKQYDSVSYPSEFDNRNFEQQVDWATKTTKNMDTAQAVGLLVNDPYSPFQTESEAVLEDKLYVCIHETNTANGWGEGNLVGINVGAPSIAVPHEADKIVKHEIIHTIQYALTANFEELGLPRWFSEGQAVLLSGMNVAHKSKHGEYDPTLVVYYNDEIGDQATAYSHYGLAYQYLKDANGQPSIISFMKDVKQVTYDFSKQLNSPLKEYHGYVEAFDKSMKQLNGAPLSVEQYRYDYHSLLTDY
;
A
#
# COMPACT_ATOMS: atom_id res chain seq x y z
N MET A 1 13.64 43.02 30.17
CA MET A 1 14.67 42.31 30.97
C MET A 1 14.41 40.82 30.76
N SER A 2 15.06 40.20 29.77
CA SER A 2 16.37 39.52 29.88
C SER A 2 16.22 38.23 30.71
N ILE A 3 16.54 37.01 30.25
CA ILE A 3 17.76 36.59 29.55
C ILE A 3 17.47 35.37 28.65
N LEU A 4 18.10 35.40 27.46
CA LEU A 4 18.32 34.30 26.51
C LEU A 4 18.99 33.06 27.14
N ASN A 5 18.73 31.87 26.59
CA ASN A 5 19.84 30.96 26.34
C ASN A 5 19.61 30.08 25.10
N GLN A 6 20.41 30.35 24.07
CA GLN A 6 20.64 29.54 22.88
C GLN A 6 21.41 28.27 23.25
N LYS A 7 21.00 27.11 22.72
CA LYS A 7 21.90 26.03 22.27
C LYS A 7 21.18 25.30 21.13
N ALA A 8 21.53 25.60 19.88
CA ALA A 8 22.61 24.98 19.11
C ALA A 8 22.04 23.97 18.11
N LEU A 9 21.88 24.47 16.89
CA LEU A 9 21.63 23.74 15.65
C LEU A 9 22.73 22.67 15.48
N LYS A 10 22.35 21.38 15.49
CA LYS A 10 23.10 20.34 14.80
C LYS A 10 22.24 19.85 13.64
N LYS A 11 22.64 20.25 12.42
CA LYS A 11 22.23 19.57 11.19
C LYS A 11 22.75 18.13 11.30
N LEU A 12 21.86 17.19 11.62
CA LEU A 12 22.13 15.79 11.37
C LEU A 12 21.57 15.49 9.98
N ILE A 13 22.46 15.19 9.03
CA ILE A 13 22.10 14.52 7.79
C ILE A 13 21.56 13.16 8.22
N VAL A 14 20.24 12.96 8.14
CA VAL A 14 19.61 11.66 8.38
C VAL A 14 19.91 10.80 7.17
N ILE A 15 20.95 9.99 7.29
CA ILE A 15 21.20 8.87 6.39
C ILE A 15 20.13 7.84 6.71
N SER A 16 19.19 7.64 5.78
CA SER A 16 18.17 6.61 5.84
C SER A 16 18.80 5.24 5.60
N THR A 17 19.13 4.52 6.67
CA THR A 17 19.60 3.13 6.61
C THR A 17 18.66 2.14 7.29
N LEU A 18 18.13 1.24 6.46
CA LEU A 18 18.03 -0.23 6.64
C LEU A 18 17.01 -0.82 7.63
N SER A 19 15.92 -1.32 7.04
CA SER A 19 15.43 -2.72 6.99
C SER A 19 15.43 -3.68 8.19
N SER A 20 14.35 -4.45 8.35
CA SER A 20 14.41 -5.83 8.91
C SER A 20 13.17 -6.73 8.70
N LEU A 21 13.31 -7.81 7.92
CA LEU A 21 12.59 -9.06 8.19
C LEU A 21 13.64 -10.16 8.21
N ALA A 22 13.93 -10.68 9.41
CA ALA A 22 14.75 -11.87 9.60
C ALA A 22 13.94 -12.89 10.40
N ALA A 23 13.48 -13.94 9.72
CA ALA A 23 12.92 -15.12 10.37
C ALA A 23 14.07 -15.94 10.99
N CYS A 24 14.19 -15.93 12.31
CA CYS A 24 15.08 -16.85 13.03
C CYS A 24 14.32 -18.14 13.39
N GLY A 25 14.68 -19.24 12.72
CA GLY A 25 14.39 -20.60 13.19
C GLY A 25 15.67 -21.22 13.76
N SER A 26 15.67 -21.60 15.03
CA SER A 26 16.76 -22.35 15.65
C SER A 26 16.69 -23.83 15.26
N SER A 27 17.80 -24.44 14.85
CA SER A 27 18.04 -25.87 15.08
C SER A 27 19.53 -26.20 15.04
N GLU A 28 19.88 -27.20 15.84
CA GLU A 28 21.21 -27.60 16.27
C GLU A 28 22.03 -28.29 15.17
N ASN A 29 23.35 -28.31 15.40
CA ASN A 29 24.39 -28.91 14.57
C ASN A 29 24.11 -30.37 14.17
N GLU A 30 24.27 -30.68 12.88
CA GLU A 30 24.95 -31.89 12.44
C GLU A 30 25.57 -31.68 11.04
N GLN A 31 26.88 -31.94 10.94
CA GLN A 31 27.65 -31.91 9.68
C GLN A 31 27.21 -33.05 8.77
N THR A 32 27.04 -32.79 7.47
CA THR A 32 27.52 -33.70 6.40
C THR A 32 27.52 -33.04 5.01
N ASN A 33 28.69 -33.10 4.39
CA ASN A 33 29.09 -33.03 2.97
C ASN A 33 28.20 -32.37 1.89
N PHE A 34 28.82 -31.40 1.22
CA PHE A 34 28.47 -30.84 -0.08
C PHE A 34 28.38 -31.91 -1.17
N ASP A 35 27.28 -31.89 -1.95
CA ASP A 35 27.31 -32.27 -3.36
C ASP A 35 26.41 -31.34 -4.19
N SER A 36 26.87 -31.05 -5.41
CA SER A 36 26.44 -29.94 -6.26
C SER A 36 25.30 -30.33 -7.22
N SER A 37 24.10 -29.78 -6.99
CA SER A 37 23.07 -29.59 -8.02
C SER A 37 22.10 -28.49 -7.59
N SER A 38 22.20 -27.30 -8.18
CA SER A 38 21.37 -26.14 -7.86
C SER A 38 19.97 -26.27 -8.47
N GLU A 39 19.08 -26.98 -7.79
CA GLU A 39 17.64 -26.83 -7.98
C GLU A 39 17.13 -25.69 -7.09
N LEU A 40 16.29 -24.82 -7.65
CA LEU A 40 15.59 -23.78 -6.89
C LEU A 40 14.76 -24.44 -5.77
N PRO A 41 14.60 -23.82 -4.59
CA PRO A 41 13.79 -24.38 -3.52
C PRO A 41 12.35 -24.59 -4.02
N GLN A 42 11.92 -25.85 -4.08
CA GLN A 42 10.56 -26.20 -4.48
C GLN A 42 9.57 -25.72 -3.41
N SER A 43 8.70 -24.79 -3.81
CA SER A 43 7.45 -24.52 -3.12
C SER A 43 6.53 -25.74 -3.27
N ASN A 44 5.97 -26.24 -2.15
CA ASN A 44 5.04 -27.38 -2.12
C ASN A 44 3.62 -27.05 -2.64
N THR A 45 3.45 -25.95 -3.37
CA THR A 45 2.16 -25.58 -3.97
C THR A 45 2.13 -26.09 -5.41
N PRO A 46 1.09 -26.84 -5.85
CA PRO A 46 1.03 -27.32 -7.23
C PRO A 46 1.11 -26.14 -8.19
N SER A 47 2.21 -26.03 -8.95
CA SER A 47 2.38 -24.96 -9.92
C SER A 47 1.41 -25.17 -11.07
N SER A 48 0.26 -24.50 -11.04
CA SER A 48 -0.49 -24.25 -12.26
C SER A 48 0.46 -23.53 -13.21
N LYS A 49 0.62 -24.06 -14.43
CA LYS A 49 1.48 -23.43 -15.43
C LYS A 49 0.78 -22.12 -15.85
N ILE A 50 1.18 -21.00 -15.26
CA ILE A 50 0.61 -19.69 -15.59
C ILE A 50 0.94 -19.36 -17.05
N SER A 51 -0.10 -19.06 -17.82
CA SER A 51 0.04 -18.60 -19.21
C SER A 51 0.38 -17.11 -19.24
N GLY A 52 1.33 -16.76 -20.11
CA GLY A 52 1.72 -15.38 -20.33
C GLY A 52 2.73 -15.24 -21.46
N SER A 53 3.02 -14.00 -21.84
CA SER A 53 3.93 -13.67 -22.94
C SER A 53 4.67 -12.38 -22.66
N PHE A 54 5.93 -12.30 -23.11
CA PHE A 54 6.65 -11.03 -23.13
C PHE A 54 6.11 -10.09 -24.21
N LYS A 55 6.01 -8.81 -23.89
CA LYS A 55 5.55 -7.74 -24.77
C LYS A 55 6.45 -6.51 -24.66
N SER A 56 6.45 -5.71 -25.72
CA SER A 56 7.05 -4.37 -25.71
C SER A 56 5.97 -3.32 -25.52
N SER A 57 6.23 -2.34 -24.67
CA SER A 57 5.36 -1.19 -24.44
C SER A 57 5.24 -0.28 -25.66
N TYR A 58 6.18 -0.33 -26.60
CA TYR A 58 6.05 0.40 -27.87
C TYR A 58 5.00 -0.19 -28.81
N ASP A 59 4.68 -1.48 -28.65
CA ASP A 59 3.62 -2.15 -29.42
C ASP A 59 2.25 -2.04 -28.75
N THR A 60 2.22 -1.92 -27.42
CA THR A 60 0.98 -1.97 -26.62
C THR A 60 0.57 -0.65 -26.01
N SER A 61 1.46 0.35 -25.98
CA SER A 61 1.34 1.60 -25.22
C SER A 61 1.19 1.42 -23.71
N VAL A 62 1.50 0.23 -23.16
CA VAL A 62 1.42 -0.06 -21.72
C VAL A 62 2.79 0.07 -21.09
N PHE A 63 3.02 1.13 -20.32
CA PHE A 63 4.24 1.38 -19.58
C PHE A 63 4.02 1.23 -18.08
N TYR A 64 5.05 0.81 -17.33
CA TYR A 64 4.98 0.75 -15.86
C TYR A 64 4.62 2.14 -15.29
N SER A 65 5.29 3.18 -15.77
CA SER A 65 5.05 4.59 -15.44
C SER A 65 5.11 5.46 -16.71
N THR A 66 4.30 6.51 -16.76
CA THR A 66 4.25 7.47 -17.88
C THR A 66 4.48 8.90 -17.41
N GLU A 67 4.65 9.08 -16.10
CA GLU A 67 4.90 10.36 -15.47
C GLU A 67 6.35 10.83 -15.68
N ALA A 68 6.53 12.14 -15.89
CA ALA A 68 7.87 12.72 -15.99
C ALA A 68 8.68 12.60 -14.68
N MET A 69 7.99 12.55 -13.53
CA MET A 69 8.60 12.40 -12.21
C MET A 69 7.83 11.36 -11.39
N PRO A 70 8.05 10.05 -11.62
CA PRO A 70 7.34 8.99 -10.94
C PRO A 70 7.60 9.04 -9.42
N SER A 71 6.53 8.98 -8.62
CA SER A 71 6.62 9.06 -7.16
C SER A 71 6.66 7.70 -6.50
N SER A 72 7.50 7.54 -5.47
CA SER A 72 7.49 6.36 -4.60
C SER A 72 6.18 6.20 -3.83
N GLN A 73 5.35 7.24 -3.74
CA GLN A 73 3.99 7.14 -3.19
C GLN A 73 3.09 6.23 -4.04
N VAL A 74 3.28 6.25 -5.37
CA VAL A 74 2.46 5.49 -6.31
C VAL A 74 3.06 4.10 -6.55
N TYR A 75 4.36 4.06 -6.82
CA TYR A 75 5.05 2.86 -7.29
C TYR A 75 5.86 2.14 -6.20
N GLY A 76 5.99 2.72 -5.00
CA GLY A 76 6.89 2.19 -3.97
C GLY A 76 8.35 2.60 -4.19
N ARG A 77 9.16 2.45 -3.14
CA ARG A 77 10.59 2.82 -3.12
C ARG A 77 11.47 1.86 -3.91
N LYS A 78 11.02 0.62 -4.13
CA LYS A 78 11.79 -0.41 -4.87
C LYS A 78 11.55 -0.39 -6.38
N ALA A 79 10.67 0.49 -6.87
CA ALA A 79 10.32 0.55 -8.28
C ALA A 79 11.25 1.36 -9.18
N ASN A 80 12.31 1.99 -8.65
CA ASN A 80 13.19 2.89 -9.42
C ASN A 80 13.71 2.30 -10.74
N GLY A 81 13.99 0.99 -10.78
CA GLY A 81 14.39 0.32 -12.01
C GLY A 81 13.30 0.37 -13.08
N CYS A 82 12.08 -0.01 -12.71
CA CYS A 82 10.95 -0.07 -13.64
C CYS A 82 10.38 1.31 -14.00
N THR A 83 10.49 2.31 -13.13
CA THR A 83 10.04 3.67 -13.46
C THR A 83 11.01 4.45 -14.34
N LEU A 84 12.31 4.12 -14.33
CA LEU A 84 13.34 4.91 -15.02
C LEU A 84 14.03 4.19 -16.19
N GLN A 85 14.21 2.87 -16.11
CA GLN A 85 15.09 2.13 -17.04
C GLN A 85 14.40 0.95 -17.71
N TYR A 86 13.53 0.24 -16.99
CA TYR A 86 12.91 -1.01 -17.41
C TYR A 86 11.40 -0.87 -17.56
N ASN A 87 11.00 0.22 -18.21
CA ASN A 87 9.62 0.69 -18.28
C ASN A 87 8.87 0.18 -19.53
N ASP A 88 9.58 -0.43 -20.47
CA ASP A 88 9.15 -0.66 -21.86
C ASP A 88 9.11 -2.14 -22.29
N TYR A 89 9.39 -3.05 -21.38
CA TYR A 89 9.39 -4.50 -21.60
C TYR A 89 8.84 -5.24 -20.38
N TYR A 90 7.87 -6.13 -20.61
CA TYR A 90 7.18 -6.81 -19.52
C TYR A 90 6.65 -8.19 -19.90
N PHE A 91 6.50 -9.04 -18.90
CA PHE A 91 5.76 -10.31 -19.02
C PHE A 91 4.31 -10.09 -18.59
N GLU A 92 3.37 -10.41 -19.47
CA GLU A 92 1.95 -10.22 -19.23
C GLU A 92 1.22 -11.54 -19.02
N THR A 93 0.37 -11.58 -18.00
CA THR A 93 -0.56 -12.69 -17.70
C THR A 93 -2.00 -12.18 -17.68
N ALA A 94 -2.95 -12.99 -17.21
CA ALA A 94 -4.36 -12.60 -17.10
C ALA A 94 -4.57 -11.39 -16.18
N ASN A 95 -3.88 -11.35 -15.03
CA ASN A 95 -4.11 -10.36 -13.98
C ASN A 95 -2.90 -9.43 -13.71
N THR A 96 -1.75 -9.66 -14.34
CA THR A 96 -0.50 -8.98 -13.96
C THR A 96 0.32 -8.49 -15.16
N LEU A 97 1.06 -7.40 -14.93
CA LEU A 97 2.05 -6.83 -15.82
C LEU A 97 3.38 -6.79 -15.05
N ILE A 98 4.37 -7.58 -15.48
CA ILE A 98 5.61 -7.77 -14.72
C ILE A 98 6.78 -7.15 -15.47
N PHE A 99 7.26 -6.04 -14.95
CA PHE A 99 8.39 -5.27 -15.45
C PHE A 99 9.65 -5.60 -14.65
N GLY A 100 10.81 -5.42 -15.25
CA GLY A 100 12.10 -5.69 -14.62
C GLY A 100 13.23 -5.62 -15.63
N ASN A 101 14.47 -5.66 -15.13
CA ASN A 101 15.65 -5.63 -15.98
C ASN A 101 15.58 -6.74 -17.05
N PRO A 102 15.63 -6.42 -18.36
CA PRO A 102 15.57 -7.41 -19.43
C PRO A 102 16.70 -8.45 -19.40
N ASN A 103 17.79 -8.18 -18.68
CA ASN A 103 18.90 -9.11 -18.47
C ASN A 103 18.64 -10.15 -17.36
N LEU A 104 17.56 -10.01 -16.58
CA LEU A 104 17.14 -11.05 -15.65
C LEU A 104 16.67 -12.29 -16.40
N ARG A 105 16.69 -13.44 -15.72
CA ARG A 105 16.29 -14.69 -16.33
C ARG A 105 14.79 -14.67 -16.60
N GLU A 106 14.33 -15.19 -17.74
CA GLU A 106 12.89 -15.33 -18.00
C GLU A 106 12.16 -16.12 -16.89
N SER A 107 12.86 -17.03 -16.21
CA SER A 107 12.33 -17.77 -15.06
C SER A 107 11.93 -16.87 -13.90
N ASP A 108 12.59 -15.71 -13.72
CA ASP A 108 12.24 -14.75 -12.67
C ASP A 108 10.86 -14.14 -12.91
N PHE A 109 10.62 -13.67 -14.14
CA PHE A 109 9.33 -13.13 -14.57
C PHE A 109 8.22 -14.17 -14.41
N LYS A 110 8.44 -15.40 -14.87
CA LYS A 110 7.45 -16.48 -14.79
C LYS A 110 7.19 -16.94 -13.34
N GLN A 111 8.22 -16.98 -12.50
CA GLN A 111 8.08 -17.33 -11.09
C GLN A 111 7.32 -16.26 -10.31
N VAL A 112 7.65 -14.98 -10.53
CA VAL A 112 6.92 -13.85 -9.95
C VAL A 112 5.45 -13.86 -10.42
N ALA A 113 5.21 -14.08 -11.71
CA ALA A 113 3.87 -14.24 -12.25
C ALA A 113 3.08 -15.33 -11.53
N THR A 114 3.73 -16.47 -11.28
CA THR A 114 3.14 -17.60 -10.57
C THR A 114 2.75 -17.24 -9.15
N TRP A 115 3.62 -16.53 -8.42
CA TRP A 115 3.28 -16.09 -7.06
C TRP A 115 2.13 -15.09 -7.03
N VAL A 116 2.14 -14.09 -7.92
CA VAL A 116 1.12 -13.03 -7.90
C VAL A 116 -0.24 -13.57 -8.35
N GLU A 117 -0.30 -14.35 -9.43
CA GLU A 117 -1.54 -14.95 -9.91
C GLU A 117 -2.17 -15.88 -8.87
N ASN A 118 -1.37 -16.72 -8.21
CA ASN A 118 -1.88 -17.64 -7.19
C ASN A 118 -2.33 -16.92 -5.91
N ASN A 119 -1.76 -15.74 -5.61
CA ASN A 119 -2.07 -15.02 -4.38
C ASN A 119 -3.07 -13.88 -4.55
N PHE A 120 -3.35 -13.42 -5.77
CA PHE A 120 -4.28 -12.30 -5.97
C PHE A 120 -5.71 -12.67 -5.54
N ASP A 121 -6.25 -13.77 -6.05
CA ASP A 121 -7.57 -14.27 -5.63
C ASP A 121 -7.57 -14.66 -4.14
N SER A 122 -6.47 -15.23 -3.64
CA SER A 122 -6.32 -15.57 -2.22
C SER A 122 -6.37 -14.34 -1.30
N ALA A 123 -5.75 -13.22 -1.72
CA ALA A 123 -5.77 -11.96 -1.00
C ALA A 123 -7.17 -11.31 -1.04
N LEU A 124 -7.80 -11.28 -2.22
CA LEU A 124 -9.18 -10.79 -2.38
C LEU A 124 -10.16 -11.57 -1.49
N ASN A 125 -10.06 -12.90 -1.47
CA ASN A 125 -10.87 -13.77 -0.63
C ASN A 125 -10.62 -13.53 0.87
N ALA A 126 -9.37 -13.35 1.29
CA ALA A 126 -9.03 -13.05 2.68
C ALA A 126 -9.58 -11.67 3.12
N MET A 127 -9.54 -10.69 2.23
CA MET A 127 -10.15 -9.37 2.41
C MET A 127 -11.68 -9.38 2.29
N GLN A 128 -12.28 -10.49 1.81
CA GLN A 128 -13.70 -10.63 1.52
C GLN A 128 -14.24 -9.57 0.54
N ILE A 129 -13.49 -9.31 -0.53
CA ILE A 129 -13.91 -8.45 -1.63
C ILE A 129 -13.76 -9.17 -2.97
N THR A 130 -14.50 -8.74 -3.99
CA THR A 130 -14.32 -9.27 -5.35
C THR A 130 -13.23 -8.51 -6.13
N LYS A 131 -12.76 -9.09 -7.24
CA LYS A 131 -11.87 -8.38 -8.18
C LYS A 131 -12.53 -7.10 -8.71
N GLY A 132 -13.84 -7.13 -9.00
CA GLY A 132 -14.59 -5.95 -9.41
C GLY A 132 -14.67 -4.87 -8.32
N ASP A 133 -14.83 -5.26 -7.05
CA ASP A 133 -14.75 -4.32 -5.93
C ASP A 133 -13.37 -3.66 -5.84
N TYR A 134 -12.29 -4.41 -6.02
CA TYR A 134 -10.95 -3.87 -6.02
C TYR A 134 -10.75 -2.82 -7.13
N PHE A 135 -11.02 -3.16 -8.40
CA PHE A 135 -10.80 -2.23 -9.52
C PHE A 135 -11.76 -1.04 -9.52
N SER A 136 -12.99 -1.19 -9.02
CA SER A 136 -13.92 -0.05 -8.86
C SER A 136 -13.52 0.91 -7.74
N ASN A 137 -12.75 0.46 -6.75
CA ASN A 137 -12.21 1.32 -5.70
C ASN A 137 -10.81 1.84 -6.04
N ARG A 138 -10.02 1.12 -6.84
CA ARG A 138 -8.72 1.59 -7.33
C ARG A 138 -8.92 2.81 -8.26
N TYR A 139 -7.99 3.75 -8.24
CA TYR A 139 -7.98 4.81 -9.25
C TYR A 139 -7.65 4.21 -10.61
N ALA A 140 -8.57 4.35 -11.58
CA ALA A 140 -8.34 3.97 -12.97
C ALA A 140 -7.38 4.93 -13.68
N ILE A 141 -7.44 6.22 -13.32
CA ILE A 141 -6.50 7.24 -13.77
C ILE A 141 -5.27 7.25 -12.86
N ARG A 142 -4.08 7.41 -13.44
CA ARG A 142 -2.84 7.61 -12.68
C ARG A 142 -2.99 8.77 -11.70
N LEU A 143 -2.51 8.57 -10.48
CA LEU A 143 -2.74 9.50 -9.36
C LEU A 143 -2.28 10.93 -9.66
N ASP A 144 -1.18 11.08 -10.39
CA ASP A 144 -0.64 12.40 -10.75
C ASP A 144 -1.57 13.17 -11.69
N GLY A 145 -2.31 12.48 -12.56
CA GLY A 145 -3.36 13.08 -13.40
C GLY A 145 -4.54 13.56 -12.56
N LEU A 146 -4.98 12.75 -11.59
CA LEU A 146 -6.04 13.16 -10.67
C LEU A 146 -5.62 14.35 -9.81
N LYS A 147 -4.37 14.37 -9.31
CA LYS A 147 -3.82 15.53 -8.59
C LYS A 147 -3.74 16.77 -9.47
N TYR A 148 -3.34 16.61 -10.74
CA TYR A 148 -3.31 17.69 -11.71
C TYR A 148 -4.70 18.29 -11.95
N ILE A 149 -5.72 17.44 -12.19
CA ILE A 149 -7.12 17.86 -12.32
C ILE A 149 -7.58 18.62 -11.07
N ARG A 150 -7.40 18.03 -9.88
CA ARG A 150 -7.79 18.65 -8.60
C ARG A 150 -7.17 20.03 -8.44
N ASN A 151 -5.87 20.18 -8.69
CA ASN A 151 -5.18 21.45 -8.52
C ASN A 151 -5.75 22.51 -9.48
N ASN A 152 -5.94 22.15 -10.76
CA ASN A 152 -6.52 23.07 -11.75
C ASN A 152 -7.96 23.46 -11.42
N LEU A 153 -8.77 22.52 -10.90
CA LEU A 153 -10.12 22.81 -10.39
C LEU A 153 -10.09 23.78 -9.21
N ALA A 154 -9.17 23.61 -8.26
CA ALA A 154 -9.05 24.51 -7.11
C ALA A 154 -8.73 25.96 -7.52
N TYR A 155 -8.02 26.14 -8.64
CA TYR A 155 -7.72 27.45 -9.23
C TYR A 155 -8.68 27.89 -10.35
N LYS A 156 -9.78 27.16 -10.56
CA LYS A 156 -10.80 27.49 -11.58
C LYS A 156 -10.24 27.58 -13.01
N GLN A 157 -9.34 26.68 -13.38
CA GLN A 157 -8.62 26.72 -14.67
C GLN A 157 -9.34 26.02 -15.82
N TYR A 158 -10.41 25.26 -15.56
CA TYR A 158 -11.17 24.56 -16.61
C TYR A 158 -12.48 25.27 -16.97
N ASP A 159 -12.56 25.91 -18.14
CA ASP A 159 -13.80 26.56 -18.62
C ASP A 159 -14.94 25.57 -18.91
N SER A 160 -14.61 24.30 -19.17
CA SER A 160 -15.57 23.23 -19.47
C SER A 160 -16.29 22.70 -18.23
N VAL A 161 -15.86 23.09 -17.02
CA VAL A 161 -16.42 22.61 -15.76
C VAL A 161 -17.39 23.63 -15.17
N SER A 162 -18.54 23.15 -14.67
CA SER A 162 -19.47 23.99 -13.94
C SER A 162 -19.03 24.13 -12.47
N TYR A 163 -18.58 25.33 -12.10
CA TYR A 163 -18.22 25.64 -10.71
C TYR A 163 -19.45 26.10 -9.92
N PRO A 164 -19.49 25.85 -8.59
CA PRO A 164 -20.50 26.42 -7.72
C PRO A 164 -20.55 27.95 -7.81
N SER A 165 -21.74 28.53 -7.72
CA SER A 165 -21.94 29.99 -7.83
C SER A 165 -21.13 30.80 -6.81
N GLU A 166 -20.90 30.22 -5.65
CA GLU A 166 -20.18 30.79 -4.51
C GLU A 166 -18.70 30.40 -4.48
N PHE A 167 -18.18 29.76 -5.52
CA PHE A 167 -16.80 29.25 -5.56
C PHE A 167 -15.76 30.34 -5.27
N ASP A 168 -15.94 31.54 -5.85
CA ASP A 168 -15.02 32.67 -5.67
C ASP A 168 -15.12 33.29 -4.27
N ASN A 169 -16.18 33.00 -3.52
CA ASN A 169 -16.37 33.44 -2.13
C ASN A 169 -15.80 32.44 -1.11
N ARG A 170 -15.43 31.24 -1.55
CA ARG A 170 -14.83 30.21 -0.70
C ARG A 170 -13.37 30.54 -0.42
N ASN A 171 -12.89 30.16 0.76
CA ASN A 171 -11.45 30.16 1.02
C ASN A 171 -10.75 29.02 0.25
N PHE A 172 -9.42 29.08 0.18
CA PHE A 172 -8.64 28.08 -0.56
C PHE A 172 -8.90 26.64 -0.09
N GLU A 173 -9.07 26.42 1.22
CA GLU A 173 -9.32 25.09 1.78
C GLU A 173 -10.66 24.52 1.31
N GLN A 174 -11.71 25.34 1.29
CA GLN A 174 -13.04 24.99 0.79
C GLN A 174 -13.07 24.77 -0.72
N GLN A 175 -12.20 25.47 -1.48
CA GLN A 175 -12.01 25.24 -2.91
C GLN A 175 -11.30 23.91 -3.17
N VAL A 176 -10.24 23.60 -2.42
CA VAL A 176 -9.51 22.32 -2.51
C VAL A 176 -10.39 21.14 -2.09
N ASP A 177 -11.19 21.27 -1.03
CA ASP A 177 -12.15 20.24 -0.60
C ASP A 177 -13.17 19.97 -1.71
N TRP A 178 -13.78 21.01 -2.29
CA TRP A 178 -14.68 20.84 -3.42
C TRP A 178 -13.99 20.19 -4.62
N ALA A 179 -12.80 20.68 -5.01
CA ALA A 179 -12.06 20.13 -6.14
C ALA A 179 -11.70 18.65 -5.92
N THR A 180 -11.36 18.27 -4.70
CA THR A 180 -11.10 16.88 -4.31
C THR A 180 -12.34 16.02 -4.45
N LYS A 181 -13.48 16.46 -3.92
CA LYS A 181 -14.77 15.76 -4.04
C LYS A 181 -15.18 15.61 -5.51
N THR A 182 -15.08 16.69 -6.28
CA THR A 182 -15.41 16.69 -7.71
C THR A 182 -14.53 15.71 -8.47
N THR A 183 -13.20 15.77 -8.28
CA THR A 183 -12.25 14.87 -8.96
C THR A 183 -12.48 13.40 -8.61
N LYS A 184 -12.76 13.07 -7.34
CA LYS A 184 -13.04 11.70 -6.90
C LYS A 184 -14.31 11.10 -7.50
N ASN A 185 -15.27 11.95 -7.83
CA ASN A 185 -16.57 11.55 -8.39
C ASN A 185 -16.59 11.61 -9.93
N MET A 186 -15.50 12.01 -10.58
CA MET A 186 -15.39 11.97 -12.04
C MET A 186 -15.32 10.52 -12.53
N ASP A 187 -16.02 10.25 -13.62
CA ASP A 187 -15.77 9.03 -14.38
C ASP A 187 -14.45 9.14 -15.18
N THR A 188 -13.97 8.00 -15.67
CA THR A 188 -12.71 7.90 -16.43
C THR A 188 -12.72 8.80 -17.67
N ALA A 189 -13.84 8.88 -18.40
CA ALA A 189 -13.92 9.63 -19.64
C ALA A 189 -13.85 11.15 -19.38
N GLN A 190 -14.48 11.63 -18.31
CA GLN A 190 -14.39 13.01 -17.85
C GLN A 190 -12.94 13.37 -17.48
N ALA A 191 -12.28 12.52 -16.70
CA ALA A 191 -10.90 12.77 -16.28
C ALA A 191 -9.92 12.75 -17.47
N VAL A 192 -10.04 11.78 -18.37
CA VAL A 192 -9.25 11.73 -19.63
C VAL A 192 -9.50 12.97 -20.48
N GLY A 193 -10.76 13.40 -20.61
CA GLY A 193 -11.12 14.61 -21.35
C GLY A 193 -10.50 15.88 -20.79
N LEU A 194 -10.33 16.00 -19.47
CA LEU A 194 -9.64 17.14 -18.88
C LEU A 194 -8.12 17.07 -19.06
N LEU A 195 -7.53 15.87 -18.98
CA LEU A 195 -6.08 15.68 -19.11
C LEU A 195 -5.62 15.85 -20.56
N VAL A 196 -6.22 15.12 -21.50
CA VAL A 196 -5.75 15.06 -22.90
C VAL A 196 -6.00 16.36 -23.67
N ASN A 197 -7.04 17.13 -23.28
CA ASN A 197 -7.33 18.41 -23.93
C ASN A 197 -6.51 19.58 -23.36
N ASP A 198 -5.77 19.38 -22.26
CA ASP A 198 -4.91 20.39 -21.68
C ASP A 198 -3.46 20.22 -22.21
N PRO A 199 -2.94 21.17 -23.01
CA PRO A 199 -1.58 21.08 -23.54
C PRO A 199 -0.48 21.11 -22.46
N TYR A 200 -0.81 21.48 -21.22
CA TYR A 200 0.12 21.49 -20.08
C TYR A 200 -0.05 20.29 -19.15
N SER A 201 -1.01 19.41 -19.42
CA SER A 201 -1.21 18.16 -18.67
C SER A 201 0.02 17.26 -18.73
N PRO A 202 0.32 16.51 -17.65
CA PRO A 202 1.37 15.49 -17.67
C PRO A 202 1.09 14.34 -18.64
N PHE A 203 -0.14 14.21 -19.14
CA PHE A 203 -0.56 13.15 -20.06
C PHE A 203 -1.23 13.74 -21.29
N GLN A 204 -0.81 13.27 -22.46
CA GLN A 204 -1.25 13.75 -23.78
C GLN A 204 -2.09 12.70 -24.50
N THR A 205 -2.16 11.47 -23.99
CA THR A 205 -2.98 10.39 -24.52
C THR A 205 -3.73 9.64 -23.42
N GLU A 206 -4.81 8.95 -23.80
CA GLU A 206 -5.57 8.10 -22.88
C GLU A 206 -4.69 6.98 -22.29
N SER A 207 -3.86 6.33 -23.11
CA SER A 207 -2.96 5.26 -22.67
C SER A 207 -1.91 5.73 -21.67
N GLU A 208 -1.53 7.01 -21.69
CA GLU A 208 -0.64 7.57 -20.68
C GLU A 208 -1.37 7.79 -19.35
N ALA A 209 -2.63 8.23 -19.39
CA ALA A 209 -3.40 8.61 -18.22
C ALA A 209 -4.07 7.42 -17.51
N VAL A 210 -4.51 6.39 -18.26
CA VAL A 210 -5.29 5.27 -17.76
C VAL A 210 -4.38 4.09 -17.39
N LEU A 211 -4.64 3.49 -16.23
CA LEU A 211 -4.01 2.25 -15.79
C LEU A 211 -4.84 1.05 -16.23
N GLU A 212 -4.18 0.06 -16.82
CA GLU A 212 -4.76 -1.28 -17.03
C GLU A 212 -5.39 -1.88 -15.76
N ASP A 213 -6.44 -2.68 -15.94
CA ASP A 213 -7.09 -3.46 -14.87
C ASP A 213 -6.29 -4.73 -14.52
N LYS A 214 -5.02 -4.51 -14.18
CA LYS A 214 -4.01 -5.50 -13.79
C LYS A 214 -3.14 -4.97 -12.66
N LEU A 215 -2.51 -5.88 -11.92
CA LEU A 215 -1.47 -5.53 -10.95
C LEU A 215 -0.17 -5.21 -11.68
N TYR A 216 0.41 -4.05 -11.38
CA TYR A 216 1.70 -3.62 -11.89
C TYR A 216 2.79 -4.14 -10.95
N VAL A 217 3.67 -4.99 -11.48
CA VAL A 217 4.71 -5.65 -10.71
C VAL A 217 6.08 -5.19 -11.18
N CYS A 218 6.92 -4.70 -10.27
CA CYS A 218 8.32 -4.42 -10.57
C CYS A 218 9.24 -5.46 -9.91
N ILE A 219 10.06 -6.14 -10.72
CA ILE A 219 11.14 -6.99 -10.23
C ILE A 219 12.37 -6.13 -9.97
N HIS A 220 12.86 -6.14 -8.74
CA HIS A 220 14.07 -5.43 -8.34
C HIS A 220 15.20 -6.38 -7.90
N GLU A 221 16.44 -5.89 -7.94
CA GLU A 221 17.64 -6.72 -7.79
C GLU A 221 18.26 -6.62 -6.38
N THR A 222 17.42 -6.50 -5.35
CA THR A 222 17.92 -6.47 -3.95
C THR A 222 18.55 -7.82 -3.61
N ASN A 223 19.76 -7.81 -3.05
CA ASN A 223 20.52 -9.02 -2.69
C ASN A 223 20.24 -9.52 -1.26
N THR A 224 19.14 -9.09 -0.65
CA THR A 224 18.75 -9.42 0.72
C THR A 224 17.24 -9.62 0.80
N ALA A 225 16.79 -10.48 1.73
CA ALA A 225 15.38 -10.64 2.08
C ALA A 225 14.76 -9.34 2.65
N ASN A 226 15.62 -8.45 3.15
CA ASN A 226 15.25 -7.17 3.70
C ASN A 226 14.71 -6.20 2.62
N GLY A 227 13.43 -5.87 2.71
CA GLY A 227 12.74 -5.05 1.69
C GLY A 227 12.67 -5.79 0.35
N TRP A 228 12.47 -7.10 0.40
CA TRP A 228 12.26 -7.96 -0.76
C TRP A 228 10.86 -7.81 -1.36
N GLY A 229 9.85 -7.48 -0.55
CA GLY A 229 8.49 -7.16 -0.97
C GLY A 229 8.12 -5.73 -0.59
N GLU A 230 7.27 -5.10 -1.40
CA GLU A 230 6.62 -3.82 -1.08
C GLU A 230 5.31 -3.66 -1.89
N GLY A 231 4.19 -3.57 -1.20
CA GLY A 231 2.90 -3.20 -1.80
C GLY A 231 2.78 -1.70 -2.01
N ASN A 232 2.16 -1.31 -3.12
CA ASN A 232 1.99 0.08 -3.53
C ASN A 232 0.60 0.31 -4.16
N LEU A 233 0.36 1.51 -4.69
CA LEU A 233 -0.97 1.90 -5.17
C LEU A 233 -1.44 1.14 -6.42
N VAL A 234 -0.51 0.67 -7.26
CA VAL A 234 -0.80 0.03 -8.55
C VAL A 234 -0.51 -1.46 -8.59
N GLY A 235 0.24 -1.97 -7.62
CA GLY A 235 0.58 -3.38 -7.48
C GLY A 235 1.66 -3.59 -6.42
N ILE A 236 2.70 -4.36 -6.75
CA ILE A 236 3.75 -4.74 -5.80
C ILE A 236 5.15 -4.63 -6.43
N ASN A 237 6.16 -4.51 -5.59
CA ASN A 237 7.55 -4.69 -5.95
C ASN A 237 8.06 -5.96 -5.29
N VAL A 238 8.84 -6.77 -6.02
CA VAL A 238 9.38 -8.05 -5.53
C VAL A 238 10.82 -8.25 -5.98
N GLY A 239 11.62 -8.86 -5.11
CA GLY A 239 13.01 -9.20 -5.44
C GLY A 239 13.10 -10.31 -6.50
N ALA A 240 14.12 -10.22 -7.37
CA ALA A 240 14.38 -11.23 -8.39
C ALA A 240 14.66 -12.61 -7.74
N PRO A 241 13.89 -13.67 -8.08
CA PRO A 241 14.08 -14.99 -7.51
C PRO A 241 15.47 -15.59 -7.74
N SER A 242 16.11 -15.27 -8.87
CA SER A 242 17.47 -15.71 -9.17
C SER A 242 18.56 -15.08 -8.30
N ILE A 243 18.25 -14.03 -7.54
CA ILE A 243 19.20 -13.31 -6.68
C ILE A 243 19.00 -13.70 -5.22
N ALA A 244 17.79 -13.54 -4.69
CA ALA A 244 17.44 -13.87 -3.31
C ALA A 244 15.95 -14.19 -3.21
N VAL A 245 15.59 -15.20 -2.42
CA VAL A 245 14.21 -15.56 -2.11
C VAL A 245 14.07 -15.73 -0.60
N PRO A 246 13.21 -14.96 0.08
CA PRO A 246 12.94 -15.16 1.49
C PRO A 246 12.18 -16.47 1.74
N HIS A 247 12.25 -16.98 2.97
CA HIS A 247 11.35 -18.03 3.43
C HIS A 247 9.89 -17.54 3.34
N GLU A 248 8.95 -18.43 2.96
CA GLU A 248 7.53 -18.07 2.78
C GLU A 248 7.27 -16.91 1.80
N ALA A 249 8.03 -16.86 0.70
CA ALA A 249 7.85 -15.86 -0.36
C ALA A 249 6.40 -15.76 -0.86
N ASP A 250 5.64 -16.86 -0.87
CA ASP A 250 4.22 -16.86 -1.22
C ASP A 250 3.37 -16.04 -0.24
N LYS A 251 3.60 -16.17 1.07
CA LYS A 251 2.91 -15.37 2.09
C LYS A 251 3.31 -13.91 2.00
N ILE A 252 4.59 -13.62 1.74
CA ILE A 252 5.08 -12.25 1.53
C ILE A 252 4.40 -11.62 0.32
N VAL A 253 4.33 -12.31 -0.82
CA VAL A 253 3.61 -11.80 -1.99
C VAL A 253 2.13 -11.54 -1.67
N LYS A 254 1.47 -12.44 -0.94
CA LYS A 254 0.10 -12.20 -0.48
C LYS A 254 -0.03 -10.98 0.44
N HIS A 255 0.91 -10.79 1.36
CA HIS A 255 1.00 -9.64 2.27
C HIS A 255 1.09 -8.33 1.47
N GLU A 256 1.98 -8.26 0.48
CA GLU A 256 2.13 -7.06 -0.35
C GLU A 256 0.89 -6.78 -1.22
N ILE A 257 0.22 -7.81 -1.74
CA ILE A 257 -1.04 -7.65 -2.47
C ILE A 257 -2.15 -7.12 -1.54
N ILE A 258 -2.17 -7.54 -0.27
CA ILE A 258 -3.12 -6.98 0.72
C ILE A 258 -2.86 -5.48 0.90
N HIS A 259 -1.60 -5.03 0.95
CA HIS A 259 -1.29 -3.60 0.95
C HIS A 259 -1.80 -2.89 -0.31
N THR A 260 -1.66 -3.48 -1.50
CA THR A 260 -2.24 -2.92 -2.73
C THR A 260 -3.77 -2.76 -2.61
N ILE A 261 -4.46 -3.76 -2.05
CA ILE A 261 -5.90 -3.70 -1.80
C ILE A 261 -6.23 -2.59 -0.79
N GLN A 262 -5.44 -2.46 0.28
CA GLN A 262 -5.60 -1.37 1.25
C GLN A 262 -5.48 0.01 0.59
N TYR A 263 -4.53 0.21 -0.32
CA TYR A 263 -4.43 1.44 -1.11
C TYR A 263 -5.72 1.69 -1.91
N ALA A 264 -6.23 0.70 -2.63
CA ALA A 264 -7.47 0.86 -3.37
C ALA A 264 -8.64 1.27 -2.47
N LEU A 265 -8.75 0.68 -1.27
CA LEU A 265 -9.86 0.90 -0.37
C LEU A 265 -9.76 2.17 0.48
N THR A 266 -8.54 2.65 0.80
CA THR A 266 -8.34 3.70 1.81
C THR A 266 -7.55 4.91 1.32
N ALA A 267 -6.75 4.77 0.26
CA ALA A 267 -5.89 5.85 -0.18
C ALA A 267 -6.71 7.01 -0.74
N ASN A 268 -6.34 8.20 -0.28
CA ASN A 268 -6.78 9.45 -0.86
C ASN A 268 -5.63 9.99 -1.75
N PHE A 269 -5.73 11.24 -2.22
CA PHE A 269 -4.66 11.83 -3.02
C PHE A 269 -3.34 12.03 -2.26
N GLU A 270 -3.35 11.95 -0.93
CA GLU A 270 -2.21 12.33 -0.09
C GLU A 270 -1.40 11.16 0.46
N GLU A 271 -1.95 9.93 0.61
CA GLU A 271 -1.24 8.66 0.93
C GLU A 271 -2.24 7.56 1.37
N LEU A 272 -1.71 6.42 1.84
CA LEU A 272 -2.49 5.39 2.54
C LEU A 272 -3.13 5.98 3.80
N GLY A 273 -4.45 5.85 3.93
CA GLY A 273 -5.21 6.43 5.04
C GLY A 273 -5.19 5.61 6.33
N LEU A 274 -4.25 4.68 6.51
CA LEU A 274 -4.21 3.75 7.64
C LEU A 274 -2.92 3.94 8.45
N PRO A 275 -2.96 3.81 9.79
CA PRO A 275 -1.75 3.76 10.59
C PRO A 275 -0.99 2.46 10.34
N ARG A 276 0.32 2.50 10.56
CA ARG A 276 1.24 1.38 10.33
C ARG A 276 0.79 0.10 11.03
N TRP A 277 0.44 0.16 12.30
CA TRP A 277 0.01 -1.04 13.04
C TRP A 277 -1.21 -1.72 12.41
N PHE A 278 -2.15 -0.94 11.86
CA PHE A 278 -3.36 -1.48 11.27
C PHE A 278 -3.07 -2.08 9.89
N SER A 279 -2.36 -1.34 9.03
CA SER A 279 -2.06 -1.81 7.68
C SER A 279 -1.20 -3.06 7.69
N GLU A 280 -0.12 -3.07 8.48
CA GLU A 280 0.76 -4.23 8.64
C GLU A 280 0.04 -5.37 9.36
N GLY A 281 -0.74 -5.07 10.41
CA GLY A 281 -1.46 -6.09 11.17
C GLY A 281 -2.52 -6.84 10.35
N GLN A 282 -3.27 -6.12 9.51
CA GLN A 282 -4.19 -6.72 8.56
C GLN A 282 -3.45 -7.61 7.56
N ALA A 283 -2.35 -7.12 6.99
CA ALA A 283 -1.57 -7.87 6.01
C ALA A 283 -0.92 -9.13 6.62
N VAL A 284 -0.38 -9.05 7.84
CA VAL A 284 0.16 -10.20 8.60
C VAL A 284 -0.92 -11.26 8.84
N LEU A 285 -2.06 -10.88 9.42
CA LEU A 285 -3.11 -11.84 9.76
C LEU A 285 -3.70 -12.51 8.50
N LEU A 286 -4.01 -11.71 7.47
CA LEU A 286 -4.72 -12.21 6.29
C LEU A 286 -3.81 -12.93 5.28
N SER A 287 -2.50 -12.68 5.30
CA SER A 287 -1.52 -13.44 4.53
C SER A 287 -1.20 -14.81 5.17
N GLY A 288 -1.51 -15.01 6.45
CA GLY A 288 -1.19 -16.22 7.19
C GLY A 288 0.25 -16.23 7.74
N MET A 289 0.85 -15.05 7.88
CA MET A 289 2.09 -14.87 8.64
C MET A 289 1.84 -15.05 10.15
N ASN A 290 2.92 -15.15 10.90
CA ASN A 290 2.85 -15.43 12.34
C ASN A 290 2.24 -14.25 13.12
N VAL A 291 1.21 -14.56 13.90
CA VAL A 291 0.54 -13.64 14.82
C VAL A 291 0.94 -13.97 16.25
N ALA A 292 1.15 -12.95 17.08
CA ALA A 292 1.49 -13.14 18.49
C ALA A 292 0.35 -13.88 19.22
N HIS A 293 0.72 -14.75 20.16
CA HIS A 293 -0.29 -15.37 21.04
C HIS A 293 -0.95 -14.32 21.93
N LYS A 294 -2.26 -14.45 22.16
CA LYS A 294 -3.01 -13.55 23.05
C LYS A 294 -2.32 -13.36 24.41
N SER A 295 -1.83 -14.44 25.01
CA SER A 295 -1.15 -14.41 26.32
C SER A 295 0.12 -13.55 26.36
N LYS A 296 0.65 -13.15 25.20
CA LYS A 296 1.81 -12.28 25.07
C LYS A 296 1.43 -10.81 24.89
N HIS A 297 0.15 -10.44 24.90
CA HIS A 297 -0.28 -9.09 24.52
C HIS A 297 0.47 -7.97 25.26
N GLY A 298 0.96 -8.18 26.50
CA GLY A 298 1.76 -7.23 27.26
C GLY A 298 3.25 -7.08 26.87
N GLU A 299 3.72 -7.79 25.84
CA GLU A 299 5.11 -7.71 25.35
C GLU A 299 5.33 -6.53 24.38
N TYR A 300 4.26 -5.91 23.84
CA TYR A 300 4.36 -4.82 22.87
C TYR A 300 3.09 -3.97 22.83
N ASP A 301 3.22 -2.66 22.56
CA ASP A 301 2.13 -1.68 22.43
C ASP A 301 1.81 -1.37 20.95
N PRO A 302 1.11 -2.24 20.21
CA PRO A 302 0.97 -2.09 18.75
C PRO A 302 0.20 -0.82 18.35
N THR A 303 -0.84 -0.46 19.09
CA THR A 303 -1.78 0.63 18.76
C THR A 303 -1.17 2.04 18.84
N LEU A 304 0.06 2.15 19.39
CA LEU A 304 0.81 3.41 19.44
C LEU A 304 1.66 3.66 18.18
N VAL A 305 1.81 2.66 17.30
CA VAL A 305 2.66 2.78 16.11
C VAL A 305 1.86 3.29 14.90
N VAL A 306 1.88 4.62 14.71
CA VAL A 306 1.18 5.28 13.59
C VAL A 306 2.06 5.34 12.35
N TYR A 307 3.35 5.64 12.54
CA TYR A 307 4.34 5.76 11.48
C TYR A 307 5.49 4.76 11.64
N TYR A 308 6.28 4.60 10.59
CA TYR A 308 7.49 3.77 10.61
C TYR A 308 8.44 4.12 11.76
N ASN A 309 8.61 5.42 12.05
CA ASN A 309 9.53 5.88 13.09
C ASN A 309 9.01 5.70 14.53
N ASP A 310 7.74 5.31 14.70
CA ASP A 310 7.16 5.02 16.01
C ASP A 310 7.41 3.56 16.43
N GLU A 311 7.84 2.71 15.48
CA GLU A 311 8.17 1.31 15.73
C GLU A 311 9.42 1.22 16.61
N ILE A 312 9.35 0.36 17.62
CA ILE A 312 10.44 0.13 18.58
C ILE A 312 10.75 -1.35 18.68
N GLY A 313 12.00 -1.68 19.04
CA GLY A 313 12.39 -3.08 19.26
C GLY A 313 12.53 -3.90 17.98
N ASP A 314 12.30 -5.20 18.09
CA ASP A 314 12.43 -6.15 16.99
C ASP A 314 11.20 -6.11 16.06
N GLN A 315 11.45 -5.99 14.74
CA GLN A 315 10.40 -5.84 13.75
C GLN A 315 9.51 -7.09 13.62
N ALA A 316 10.07 -8.30 13.79
CA ALA A 316 9.27 -9.52 13.74
C ALA A 316 8.33 -9.60 14.94
N THR A 317 8.79 -9.21 16.13
CA THR A 317 7.92 -9.02 17.29
C THR A 317 6.83 -7.99 16.99
N ALA A 318 7.18 -6.77 16.56
CA ALA A 318 6.22 -5.71 16.26
C ALA A 318 5.11 -6.18 15.30
N TYR A 319 5.47 -6.81 14.18
CA TYR A 319 4.54 -7.29 13.16
C TYR A 319 3.59 -8.37 13.69
N SER A 320 4.11 -9.31 14.48
CA SER A 320 3.26 -10.35 15.08
C SER A 320 2.22 -9.74 16.04
N HIS A 321 2.57 -8.67 16.74
CA HIS A 321 1.66 -7.93 17.63
C HIS A 321 0.68 -7.02 16.89
N TYR A 322 1.07 -6.43 15.76
CA TYR A 322 0.14 -5.77 14.84
C TYR A 322 -0.93 -6.75 14.36
N GLY A 323 -0.51 -7.98 13.99
CA GLY A 323 -1.43 -9.06 13.62
C GLY A 323 -2.43 -9.39 14.73
N LEU A 324 -1.99 -9.43 15.98
CA LEU A 324 -2.85 -9.71 17.14
C LEU A 324 -3.83 -8.57 17.41
N ALA A 325 -3.40 -7.31 17.31
CA ALA A 325 -4.28 -6.16 17.44
C ALA A 325 -5.35 -6.15 16.34
N TYR A 326 -4.95 -6.36 15.08
CA TYR A 326 -5.91 -6.48 13.99
C TYR A 326 -6.87 -7.67 14.18
N GLN A 327 -6.37 -8.81 14.68
CA GLN A 327 -7.20 -9.99 14.95
C GLN A 327 -8.33 -9.70 15.95
N TYR A 328 -8.04 -8.97 17.04
CA TYR A 328 -9.07 -8.55 17.99
C TYR A 328 -10.19 -7.76 17.29
N LEU A 329 -9.84 -6.77 16.46
CA LEU A 329 -10.82 -5.98 15.72
C LEU A 329 -11.62 -6.83 14.74
N LYS A 330 -10.96 -7.73 14.01
CA LYS A 330 -11.60 -8.63 13.06
C LYS A 330 -12.60 -9.56 13.75
N ASP A 331 -12.26 -10.09 14.92
CA ASP A 331 -13.15 -10.99 15.65
C ASP A 331 -14.32 -10.27 16.30
N ALA A 332 -14.13 -9.02 16.74
CA ALA A 332 -15.21 -8.19 17.29
C ALA A 332 -16.18 -7.64 16.23
N ASN A 333 -15.69 -7.35 15.02
CA ASN A 333 -16.47 -6.60 14.02
C ASN A 333 -16.79 -7.38 12.74
N GLY A 334 -16.03 -8.43 12.44
CA GLY A 334 -16.05 -9.14 11.17
C GLY A 334 -15.34 -8.36 10.05
N GLN A 335 -14.78 -9.11 9.09
CA GLN A 335 -14.07 -8.55 7.95
C GLN A 335 -14.94 -7.61 7.08
N PRO A 336 -16.23 -7.88 6.78
CA PRO A 336 -17.04 -6.97 5.97
C PRO A 336 -17.23 -5.59 6.60
N SER A 337 -17.39 -5.52 7.93
CA SER A 337 -17.50 -4.25 8.66
C SER A 337 -16.19 -3.46 8.58
N ILE A 338 -15.04 -4.14 8.68
CA ILE A 338 -13.72 -3.53 8.50
C ILE A 338 -13.56 -2.98 7.07
N ILE A 339 -13.97 -3.72 6.05
CA ILE A 339 -13.93 -3.23 4.66
C ILE A 339 -14.83 -2.01 4.47
N SER A 340 -16.02 -2.00 5.06
CA SER A 340 -16.90 -0.82 5.04
C SER A 340 -16.24 0.39 5.71
N PHE A 341 -15.60 0.18 6.85
CA PHE A 341 -14.80 1.21 7.53
C PHE A 341 -13.68 1.74 6.63
N MET A 342 -12.90 0.86 5.99
CA MET A 342 -11.82 1.25 5.09
C MET A 342 -12.33 2.11 3.93
N LYS A 343 -13.49 1.76 3.35
CA LYS A 343 -14.14 2.57 2.32
C LYS A 343 -14.57 3.94 2.86
N ASP A 344 -15.09 4.01 4.08
CA ASP A 344 -15.42 5.28 4.76
C ASP A 344 -14.16 6.16 4.93
N VAL A 345 -13.01 5.59 5.31
CA VAL A 345 -11.72 6.32 5.41
C VAL A 345 -11.39 7.03 4.09
N LYS A 346 -11.53 6.32 2.96
CA LYS A 346 -11.29 6.91 1.64
C LYS A 346 -12.23 8.05 1.31
N GLN A 347 -13.46 8.05 1.81
CA GLN A 347 -14.44 9.08 1.51
C GLN A 347 -14.20 10.39 2.26
N VAL A 348 -13.58 10.35 3.43
CA VAL A 348 -13.25 11.55 4.20
C VAL A 348 -12.35 12.46 3.37
N THR A 349 -12.79 13.70 3.17
CA THR A 349 -12.03 14.74 2.49
C THR A 349 -11.58 15.80 3.48
N TYR A 350 -10.69 16.67 2.99
CA TYR A 350 -10.06 17.79 3.68
C TYR A 350 -10.97 18.52 4.68
N ASP A 351 -10.81 18.22 5.97
CA ASP A 351 -11.30 19.05 7.08
C ASP A 351 -10.11 19.47 7.95
N PHE A 352 -9.51 20.61 7.60
CA PHE A 352 -8.39 21.18 8.35
C PHE A 352 -8.76 21.58 9.78
N SER A 353 -10.05 21.78 10.08
CA SER A 353 -10.48 22.08 11.44
C SER A 353 -10.30 20.91 12.41
N LYS A 354 -10.08 19.71 11.86
CA LYS A 354 -9.80 18.46 12.60
C LYS A 354 -8.36 17.97 12.42
N GLN A 355 -7.44 18.80 11.93
CA GLN A 355 -6.05 18.41 11.72
C GLN A 355 -5.49 17.75 12.99
N LEU A 356 -5.15 16.46 12.87
CA LEU A 356 -4.33 15.73 13.83
C LEU A 356 -4.88 15.80 15.26
N ASN A 357 -6.16 15.48 15.44
CA ASN A 357 -6.83 15.40 16.76
C ASN A 357 -6.34 14.23 17.65
N SER A 358 -5.09 13.82 17.49
CA SER A 358 -4.41 12.88 18.40
C SER A 358 -2.96 13.35 18.61
N PRO A 359 -2.40 13.17 19.82
CA PRO A 359 -0.98 13.42 20.10
C PRO A 359 -0.01 12.79 19.07
N LEU A 360 -0.44 11.70 18.42
CA LEU A 360 0.34 10.92 17.46
C LEU A 360 0.21 11.37 16.00
N LYS A 361 -0.57 12.43 15.72
CA LYS A 361 -0.73 12.99 14.36
C LYS A 361 -1.29 12.00 13.33
N GLU A 362 -2.09 11.02 13.75
CA GLU A 362 -2.74 10.07 12.84
C GLU A 362 -3.73 10.76 11.88
N TYR A 363 -3.95 10.14 10.71
CA TYR A 363 -4.90 10.63 9.72
C TYR A 363 -6.31 10.78 10.32
N HIS A 364 -6.86 12.00 10.29
CA HIS A 364 -8.17 12.28 10.90
C HIS A 364 -9.31 11.45 10.31
N GLY A 365 -9.27 11.14 9.01
CA GLY A 365 -10.29 10.32 8.36
C GLY A 365 -10.30 8.87 8.86
N TYR A 366 -9.13 8.35 9.27
CA TYR A 366 -9.04 7.07 9.96
C TYR A 366 -9.75 7.13 11.31
N VAL A 367 -9.42 8.13 12.13
CA VAL A 367 -9.98 8.29 13.48
C VAL A 367 -11.50 8.44 13.42
N GLU A 368 -12.02 9.32 12.56
CA GLU A 368 -13.45 9.55 12.42
C GLU A 368 -14.20 8.28 11.96
N ALA A 369 -13.67 7.57 10.96
CA ALA A 369 -14.30 6.36 10.45
C ALA A 369 -14.24 5.20 11.48
N PHE A 370 -13.15 5.10 12.25
CA PHE A 370 -12.96 4.08 13.28
C PHE A 370 -13.93 4.30 14.44
N ASP A 371 -13.95 5.50 15.03
CA ASP A 371 -14.79 5.84 16.19
C ASP A 371 -16.28 5.68 15.90
N LYS A 372 -16.67 5.86 14.63
CA LYS A 372 -18.04 5.66 14.16
C LYS A 372 -18.43 4.18 14.04
N SER A 373 -17.47 3.30 13.73
CA SER A 373 -17.76 1.98 13.16
C SER A 373 -17.30 0.81 14.01
N MET A 374 -16.24 0.97 14.79
CA MET A 374 -15.60 -0.11 15.51
C MET A 374 -16.26 -0.40 16.86
N LYS A 375 -16.28 -1.68 17.21
CA LYS A 375 -16.84 -2.21 18.44
C LYS A 375 -15.85 -3.13 19.15
N GLN A 376 -16.06 -3.24 20.45
CA GLN A 376 -15.49 -4.28 21.30
C GLN A 376 -16.20 -5.61 21.10
N LEU A 377 -15.64 -6.71 21.62
CA LEU A 377 -16.25 -8.04 21.58
C LEU A 377 -17.61 -8.12 22.28
N ASN A 378 -17.82 -7.30 23.32
CA ASN A 378 -19.09 -7.20 24.03
C ASN A 378 -20.15 -6.37 23.25
N GLY A 379 -19.81 -5.86 22.06
CA GLY A 379 -20.67 -5.04 21.21
C GLY A 379 -20.71 -3.56 21.54
N ALA A 380 -20.05 -3.10 22.61
CA ALA A 380 -19.94 -1.68 22.93
C ALA A 380 -19.09 -0.94 21.87
N PRO A 381 -19.34 0.37 21.64
CA PRO A 381 -18.49 1.19 20.77
C PRO A 381 -17.03 1.20 21.23
N LEU A 382 -16.11 1.30 20.27
CA LEU A 382 -14.68 1.37 20.50
C LEU A 382 -14.10 2.56 19.72
N SER A 383 -13.60 3.57 20.42
CA SER A 383 -12.83 4.65 19.79
C SER A 383 -11.37 4.27 19.64
N VAL A 384 -10.64 4.96 18.75
CA VAL A 384 -9.19 4.82 18.59
C VAL A 384 -8.48 5.11 19.91
N GLU A 385 -8.90 6.16 20.62
CA GLU A 385 -8.31 6.53 21.91
C GLU A 385 -8.51 5.42 22.94
N GLN A 386 -9.73 4.89 23.05
CA GLN A 386 -10.01 3.78 23.95
C GLN A 386 -9.18 2.56 23.57
N TYR A 387 -9.13 2.20 22.29
CA TYR A 387 -8.39 1.01 21.87
C TYR A 387 -6.90 1.11 22.18
N ARG A 388 -6.32 2.32 22.11
CA ARG A 388 -4.92 2.54 22.47
C ARG A 388 -4.64 2.32 23.94
N TYR A 389 -5.43 2.92 24.83
CA TYR A 389 -5.16 2.88 26.27
C TYR A 389 -5.63 1.59 26.92
N ASP A 390 -6.65 0.94 26.34
CA ASP A 390 -7.23 -0.28 26.88
C ASP A 390 -6.83 -1.54 26.10
N TYR A 391 -5.91 -1.45 25.13
CA TYR A 391 -5.50 -2.60 24.32
C TYR A 391 -5.22 -3.84 25.19
N HIS A 392 -4.37 -3.70 26.20
CA HIS A 392 -4.01 -4.84 27.05
C HIS A 392 -5.15 -5.35 27.93
N SER A 393 -6.02 -4.47 28.45
CA SER A 393 -7.17 -4.92 29.25
C SER A 393 -8.18 -5.66 28.37
N LEU A 394 -8.47 -5.13 27.17
CA LEU A 394 -9.35 -5.78 26.19
C LEU A 394 -8.82 -7.15 25.76
N LEU A 395 -7.50 -7.30 25.62
CA LEU A 395 -6.87 -8.57 25.26
C LEU A 395 -6.78 -9.56 26.43
N THR A 396 -6.79 -9.08 27.68
CA THR A 396 -6.88 -9.93 28.88
C THR A 396 -8.26 -10.60 28.97
N ASP A 397 -9.30 -9.89 28.54
CA ASP A 397 -10.69 -10.36 28.58
C ASP A 397 -11.10 -11.17 27.32
N TYR A 398 -10.20 -11.36 26.33
CA TYR A 398 -10.46 -11.92 24.98
C TYR A 398 -10.19 -13.41 24.79
#